data_AF-A0AAD3WX51-F1
#
_entry.id   AF-A0AAD3WX51-F1
#
_cell.length_a   1.000
_cell.length_b   1.000
_cell.length_c   1.000
_cell.angle_alpha   90.00
_cell.angle_beta   90.00
_cell.angle_gamma   90.00
#
_symmetry.space_group_name_H-M   'P 1'
#
loop_
_entity.id
_entity.type
_entity.pdbx_description
1 polymer ?
#
loop_
_entity_poly.entity_id
_entity_poly.type
_entity_poly.pdbx_seq_one_letter_code
_entity_poly.pdbx_strand_id
1 'polypeptide(L)'
;MAFESKHHAEAYWKENLTTMCNLLAIWFLVSYGAGILFVDALNTIQIGGFKLGFWFAQQGAIYAFVILIFVYVLRMNALDRKYKVQED
;
A
#
# COMPACT_ATOMS: atom_id res chain seq x y z
N MET A 1 -21.41 3.86 13.43
CA MET A 1 -20.73 5.14 13.14
C MET A 1 -21.76 6.25 12.93
N ALA A 2 -22.02 7.07 13.95
CA ALA A 2 -22.82 8.28 13.81
C ALA A 2 -21.84 9.46 13.60
N PHE A 3 -21.68 9.92 12.36
CA PHE A 3 -20.88 11.11 12.09
C PHE A 3 -21.66 12.35 12.57
N GLU A 4 -21.04 13.23 13.38
CA GLU A 4 -21.68 14.46 13.89
C GLU A 4 -22.19 15.39 12.78
N SER A 5 -21.62 15.33 11.58
CA SER A 5 -22.11 16.06 10.41
C SER A 5 -21.85 15.30 9.11
N LYS A 6 -22.74 15.45 8.12
CA LYS A 6 -22.57 14.89 6.77
C LYS A 6 -21.23 15.27 6.14
N HIS A 7 -20.72 16.46 6.46
CA HIS A 7 -19.47 16.99 5.93
C HIS A 7 -18.23 16.25 6.46
N HIS A 8 -18.28 15.76 7.72
CA HIS A 8 -17.22 14.91 8.30
C HIS A 8 -17.24 13.50 7.70
N ALA A 9 -18.42 12.94 7.42
CA ALA A 9 -18.56 11.65 6.76
C ALA A 9 -17.99 11.65 5.33
N GLU A 10 -18.30 12.69 4.54
CA GLU A 10 -17.76 12.83 3.17
C GLU A 10 -16.24 13.05 3.16
N ALA A 11 -15.71 13.86 4.07
CA ALA A 11 -14.27 14.09 4.18
C ALA A 11 -13.51 12.80 4.54
N TYR A 12 -14.04 12.01 5.50
CA TYR A 12 -13.48 10.71 5.87
C TYR A 12 -13.50 9.74 4.68
N TRP A 13 -14.64 9.64 3.99
CA TRP A 13 -14.79 8.76 2.82
C TRP A 13 -13.79 9.12 1.71
N LYS A 14 -13.64 10.41 1.41
CA LYS A 14 -12.72 10.91 0.37
C LYS A 14 -11.25 10.64 0.72
N GLU A 15 -10.85 10.80 1.98
CA GLU A 15 -9.50 10.47 2.42
C GLU A 15 -9.24 8.96 2.45
N ASN A 16 -10.24 8.14 2.82
CA ASN A 16 -10.11 6.69 2.74
C ASN A 16 -9.94 6.22 1.28
N LEU A 17 -10.72 6.80 0.35
CA LEU A 17 -10.57 6.56 -1.09
C LEU A 17 -9.19 6.95 -1.60
N THR A 18 -8.65 8.08 -1.14
CA THR A 18 -7.31 8.55 -1.49
C THR A 18 -6.24 7.60 -0.94
N THR A 19 -6.44 7.07 0.26
CA THR A 19 -5.56 6.07 0.87
C THR A 19 -5.56 4.77 0.07
N MET A 20 -6.73 4.26 -0.32
CA MET A 20 -6.84 3.10 -1.20
C MET A 20 -6.18 3.35 -2.57
N CYS A 21 -6.42 4.51 -3.18
CA CYS A 21 -5.85 4.84 -4.49
C CYS A 21 -4.32 4.90 -4.42
N ASN A 22 -3.75 5.49 -3.36
CA ASN A 22 -2.32 5.50 -3.11
C ASN A 22 -1.74 4.08 -2.92
N LEU A 23 -2.42 3.23 -2.16
CA LEU A 23 -1.99 1.83 -1.97
C LEU A 23 -2.00 1.05 -3.28
N LEU A 24 -3.04 1.24 -4.11
CA LEU A 24 -3.11 0.62 -5.43
C LEU A 24 -2.02 1.15 -6.37
N ALA A 25 -1.71 2.44 -6.31
CA ALA A 25 -0.62 3.03 -7.09
C ALA A 25 0.75 2.46 -6.68
N ILE A 26 1.01 2.34 -5.38
CA ILE A 26 2.25 1.73 -4.87
C ILE A 26 2.28 0.24 -5.24
N TRP A 27 1.17 -0.48 -5.07
CA TRP A 27 1.08 -1.88 -5.47
C TRP A 27 1.36 -2.08 -6.97
N PHE A 28 0.84 -1.19 -7.82
CA PHE A 28 1.11 -1.19 -9.25
C PHE A 28 2.59 -0.89 -9.54
N LEU A 29 3.18 0.11 -8.90
CA LEU A 29 4.59 0.45 -9.06
C LEU A 29 5.50 -0.69 -8.60
N VAL A 30 5.16 -1.39 -7.52
CA VAL A 30 5.97 -2.49 -7.02
C VAL A 30 5.79 -3.74 -7.88
N SER A 31 4.56 -4.10 -8.26
CA SER A 31 4.29 -5.30 -9.05
C SER A 31 4.74 -5.14 -10.51
N TYR A 32 4.39 -4.02 -11.13
CA TYR A 32 4.69 -3.76 -12.55
C TYR A 32 6.03 -3.04 -12.73
N GLY A 33 6.30 -2.00 -11.93
CA GLY A 33 7.55 -1.25 -12.00
C GLY A 33 8.75 -2.12 -11.60
N ALA A 34 8.79 -2.64 -10.37
CA ALA A 34 9.92 -3.45 -9.93
C ALA A 34 9.96 -4.85 -10.58
N GLY A 35 8.79 -5.44 -10.86
CA GLY A 35 8.71 -6.79 -11.45
C GLY A 35 8.98 -6.88 -12.95
N ILE A 36 8.67 -5.84 -13.73
CA ILE A 36 8.75 -5.88 -15.21
C ILE A 36 9.64 -4.77 -15.75
N LEU A 37 9.44 -3.53 -15.31
CA LEU A 37 10.10 -2.35 -15.89
C LEU A 37 11.56 -2.21 -15.45
N PHE A 38 11.84 -2.49 -14.18
CA PHE A 38 13.18 -2.49 -13.60
C PHE A 38 13.79 -3.89 -13.49
N VAL A 39 13.16 -4.89 -14.12
CA VAL A 39 13.61 -6.28 -14.02
C VAL A 39 15.04 -6.45 -14.51
N ASP A 40 15.44 -5.75 -15.58
CA ASP A 40 16.81 -5.84 -16.13
C ASP A 40 17.84 -5.21 -15.19
N ALA A 41 17.53 -4.07 -14.58
CA ALA A 41 18.39 -3.44 -13.58
C ALA A 41 18.50 -4.28 -12.29
N LEU A 42 17.40 -4.91 -11.88
CA LEU A 42 17.37 -5.83 -10.73
C LEU A 42 18.07 -7.16 -11.03
N ASN A 43 18.02 -7.64 -12.27
CA ASN A 43 18.67 -8.87 -12.71
C ASN A 43 20.21 -8.76 -12.72
N THR A 44 20.77 -7.54 -12.75
CA THR A 44 22.20 -7.29 -12.53
C THR A 44 22.65 -7.64 -11.12
N ILE A 45 21.74 -7.62 -10.15
CA ILE A 45 22.01 -8.02 -8.77
C ILE A 45 21.55 -9.47 -8.63
N GLN A 46 22.46 -10.34 -8.20
CA GLN A 46 22.15 -11.75 -7.94
C GLN A 46 22.18 -11.97 -6.43
N ILE A 47 21.06 -12.42 -5.86
CA ILE A 47 20.99 -12.83 -4.46
C ILE A 47 21.07 -14.35 -4.43
N GLY A 48 22.18 -14.89 -3.89
CA GLY A 48 22.34 -16.34 -3.69
C GLY A 48 22.34 -17.17 -4.98
N GLY A 49 22.75 -16.59 -6.12
CA GLY A 49 22.79 -17.27 -7.42
C GLY A 49 21.53 -17.15 -8.26
N PHE A 50 20.48 -16.49 -7.76
CA PHE A 50 19.24 -16.22 -8.50
C PHE A 50 19.11 -14.73 -8.84
N LYS A 51 18.53 -14.44 -10.00
CA LYS A 51 18.27 -13.07 -10.45
C LYS A 51 17.24 -12.41 -9.55
N LEU A 52 17.53 -11.21 -9.04
CA LEU A 52 16.65 -10.50 -8.09
C LEU A 52 15.26 -10.23 -8.67
N GLY A 53 15.17 -9.95 -9.98
CA GLY A 53 13.88 -9.76 -10.66
C GLY A 53 12.97 -10.99 -10.57
N PHE A 54 13.54 -12.20 -10.68
CA PHE A 54 12.78 -13.46 -10.55
C PHE A 54 12.30 -13.69 -9.11
N TRP A 55 13.17 -13.43 -8.13
CA TRP A 55 12.79 -13.49 -6.71
C TRP A 55 11.67 -12.50 -6.38
N PHE A 56 11.74 -11.29 -6.96
CA PHE A 56 10.74 -10.25 -6.75
C PHE A 56 9.39 -10.61 -7.35
N ALA A 57 9.38 -11.22 -8.55
CA ALA A 57 8.18 -11.69 -9.21
C ALA A 57 7.44 -12.80 -8.42
N GLN A 58 8.16 -13.59 -7.61
CA GLN A 58 7.59 -14.73 -6.91
C GLN A 58 7.30 -14.47 -5.43
N GLN A 59 8.33 -14.11 -4.64
CA GLN A 59 8.20 -13.89 -3.19
C GLN A 59 8.17 -12.40 -2.84
N GLY A 60 8.88 -11.56 -3.61
CA GLY A 60 8.94 -10.12 -3.34
C GLY A 60 7.59 -9.42 -3.42
N ALA A 61 6.73 -9.81 -4.36
CA ALA A 61 5.37 -9.28 -4.48
C ALA A 61 4.51 -9.56 -3.24
N ILE A 62 4.65 -10.76 -2.65
CA ILE A 62 3.92 -11.14 -1.43
C ILE A 62 4.41 -10.31 -0.24
N TYR A 63 5.73 -10.15 -0.08
CA TYR A 63 6.29 -9.31 0.99
C TYR A 63 5.87 -7.84 0.85
N ALA A 64 5.90 -7.31 -0.37
CA ALA A 64 5.42 -5.96 -0.65
C ALA A 64 3.93 -5.80 -0.30
N PHE A 65 3.11 -6.81 -0.61
CA PHE A 65 1.70 -6.80 -0.26
C PHE A 65 1.47 -6.78 1.26
N VAL A 66 2.21 -7.56 2.03
CA VAL A 66 2.14 -7.54 3.50
C VAL A 66 2.56 -6.17 4.07
N ILE A 67 3.62 -5.57 3.54
CA ILE A 67 4.06 -4.23 3.93
C ILE A 67 2.97 -3.20 3.63
N LEU A 68 2.31 -3.29 2.48
CA LEU A 68 1.20 -2.41 2.11
C LEU A 68 0.03 -2.53 3.07
N ILE A 69 -0.30 -3.73 3.55
CA ILE A 69 -1.34 -3.93 4.58
C ILE A 69 -0.95 -3.22 5.87
N PHE A 70 0.28 -3.37 6.35
CA PHE A 70 0.75 -2.66 7.54
C PHE A 70 0.67 -1.13 7.37
N VAL A 71 1.10 -0.61 6.22
CA VAL A 71 1.01 0.82 5.90
C VAL A 71 -0.44 1.28 5.88
N TYR A 72 -1.36 0.50 5.29
CA TYR A 72 -2.79 0.78 5.30
C TYR A 72 -3.33 0.89 6.72
N VAL A 73 -3.07 -0.11 7.58
CA VAL A 73 -3.56 -0.12 8.97
C VAL A 73 -3.03 1.09 9.75
N LEU A 74 -1.75 1.44 9.59
CA LEU A 74 -1.17 2.62 10.23
C LEU A 74 -1.81 3.91 9.72
N ARG A 75 -2.10 4.01 8.43
CA ARG A 75 -2.77 5.18 7.84
C ARG A 75 -4.22 5.29 8.29
N MET A 76 -4.94 4.18 8.35
CA MET A 76 -6.31 4.10 8.82
C MET A 76 -6.40 4.48 10.30
N ASN A 77 -5.51 3.95 11.15
CA ASN A 77 -5.43 4.35 12.56
C ASN A 77 -5.13 5.85 12.74
N ALA A 78 -4.29 6.42 11.87
CA ALA A 78 -4.04 7.86 11.88
C ALA A 78 -5.26 8.67 11.43
N LEU A 79 -6.01 8.16 10.45
CA LEU A 79 -7.25 8.75 9.96
C LEU A 79 -8.33 8.72 11.06
N ASP A 80 -8.55 7.57 11.69
CA ASP A 80 -9.52 7.42 12.79
C ASP A 80 -9.20 8.34 13.96
N ARG A 81 -7.90 8.49 14.31
CA ARG A 81 -7.46 9.47 15.32
C ARG A 81 -7.71 10.92 14.89
N LYS A 82 -7.51 11.25 13.61
CA LYS A 82 -7.73 12.61 13.07
C LYS A 82 -9.20 13.00 13.09
N TYR A 83 -10.09 12.06 12.80
CA TYR A 83 -11.54 12.29 12.78
C TYR A 83 -12.22 11.97 14.12
N LYS A 84 -11.44 11.58 15.16
CA LYS A 84 -11.95 11.19 16.49
C LYS A 84 -13.15 10.25 16.39
N VAL A 85 -13.06 9.25 15.50
CA VAL A 85 -14.02 8.15 15.50
C VAL A 85 -13.68 7.27 16.70
N GLN A 86 -13.99 7.75 17.91
CA GLN A 86 -14.08 6.91 19.09
C GLN A 86 -15.46 6.26 18.99
N GLU A 87 -15.46 4.96 18.74
CA GLU A 87 -16.61 4.14 19.11
C GLU A 87 -16.66 4.15 20.64
N ASP A 88 -17.74 4.70 21.19
CA ASP A 88 -18.20 4.30 22.53
C ASP A 88 -18.65 2.83 22.50
#